data_AF-A0A0B0D7G6-F1
#
_entry.id   AF-A0A0B0D7G6-F1
#
_cell.length_a   1.000
_cell.length_b   1.000
_cell.length_c   1.000
_cell.angle_alpha   90.00
_cell.angle_beta   90.00
_cell.angle_gamma   90.00
#
_symmetry.space_group_name_H-M   'P 1'
#
loop_
_entity.id
_entity.type
_entity.pdbx_description
1 polymer ?
#
loop_
_entity_poly.entity_id
_entity_poly.type
_entity_poly.pdbx_seq_one_letter_code
_entity_poly.pdbx_strand_id
1 'polypeptide(L)'
;FVVANNASISGAAGGCQAEVGSAAGMAAAAIVEMAGGTPSQSAEAMAITLKNMLGLICDPVAGLVEVPCVKRNAMGASNAVVAADMALAGVTSRIPCDEVIDAMYKVGQRMPSAFRETAQGGLAATPTGRELEAKVYGISLKKE
;
A
#
# COMPACT_ATOMS: atom_id res chain seq x y z
N PHE A 1 0.66 -15.38 -5.55
CA PHE A 1 1.59 -15.39 -6.70
C PHE A 1 1.27 -14.35 -7.77
N VAL A 2 0.00 -14.10 -8.13
CA VAL A 2 -0.37 -13.15 -9.23
C VAL A 2 0.33 -11.79 -9.12
N VAL A 3 0.18 -11.07 -8.01
CA VAL A 3 0.80 -9.73 -7.85
C VAL A 3 2.32 -9.80 -7.87
N ALA A 4 2.91 -10.77 -7.17
CA ALA A 4 4.37 -10.91 -7.10
C ALA A 4 5.00 -11.24 -8.46
N ASN A 5 4.31 -12.03 -9.30
CA ASN A 5 4.82 -12.44 -10.61
C ASN A 5 4.60 -11.40 -11.69
N ASN A 6 3.51 -10.62 -11.62
CA ASN A 6 3.13 -9.66 -12.66
C ASN A 6 3.47 -8.20 -12.31
N ALA A 7 3.80 -7.92 -11.05
CA ALA A 7 4.07 -6.58 -10.56
C ALA A 7 5.22 -6.59 -9.53
N SER A 8 4.94 -6.10 -8.31
CA SER A 8 5.88 -6.12 -7.19
C SER A 8 5.09 -6.16 -5.89
N ILE A 9 5.72 -6.70 -4.84
CA ILE A 9 5.23 -6.69 -3.46
C ILE A 9 6.17 -5.94 -2.51
N SER A 10 7.11 -5.15 -3.05
CA SER A 10 8.16 -4.47 -2.27
C SER A 10 7.95 -2.96 -2.25
N GLY A 11 8.05 -2.37 -1.05
CA GLY A 11 7.93 -0.94 -0.80
C GLY A 11 9.05 -0.15 -1.48
N ALA A 12 10.28 -0.63 -1.33
CA ALA A 12 11.47 -0.11 -2.02
C ALA A 12 11.35 -0.15 -3.56
N ALA A 13 10.61 -1.11 -4.13
CA ALA A 13 10.46 -1.22 -5.58
C ALA A 13 9.33 -0.32 -6.12
N GLY A 14 8.16 -0.33 -5.46
CA GLY A 14 6.93 0.23 -6.02
C GLY A 14 6.13 1.15 -5.09
N GLY A 15 6.69 1.54 -3.95
CA GLY A 15 5.99 2.28 -2.89
C GLY A 15 5.11 1.38 -2.03
N CYS A 16 4.49 1.96 -1.00
CA CYS A 16 3.65 1.23 -0.05
C CYS A 16 2.36 0.68 -0.67
N GLN A 17 1.96 1.17 -1.86
CA GLN A 17 0.94 0.53 -2.68
C GLN A 17 1.29 -0.93 -3.03
N ALA A 18 2.58 -1.25 -3.23
CA ALA A 18 3.04 -2.59 -3.58
C ALA A 18 3.08 -3.50 -2.35
N GLU A 19 3.36 -2.98 -1.15
CA GLU A 19 3.33 -3.76 0.09
C GLU A 19 1.96 -3.80 0.74
N VAL A 20 1.58 -2.71 1.43
CA VAL A 20 0.32 -2.64 2.18
C VAL A 20 -0.87 -2.67 1.24
N GLY A 21 -0.77 -2.06 0.06
CA GLY A 21 -1.84 -2.11 -0.93
C GLY A 21 -2.08 -3.53 -1.45
N SER A 22 -1.03 -4.27 -1.81
CA SER A 22 -1.16 -5.68 -2.23
C SER A 22 -1.64 -6.58 -1.10
N ALA A 23 -1.15 -6.38 0.12
CA ALA A 23 -1.60 -7.10 1.31
C ALA A 23 -3.10 -6.87 1.58
N ALA A 24 -3.56 -5.63 1.53
CA ALA A 24 -4.97 -5.28 1.68
C ALA A 24 -5.82 -5.90 0.56
N GLY A 25 -5.38 -5.84 -0.70
CA GLY A 25 -6.08 -6.46 -1.84
C GLY A 25 -6.19 -7.98 -1.70
N MET A 26 -5.12 -8.65 -1.25
CA MET A 26 -5.13 -10.09 -0.95
C MET A 26 -6.09 -10.43 0.20
N ALA A 27 -6.10 -9.60 1.25
CA ALA A 27 -7.04 -9.78 2.36
C ALA A 27 -8.50 -9.61 1.91
N ALA A 28 -8.80 -8.63 1.04
CA ALA A 28 -10.15 -8.41 0.53
C ALA A 28 -10.67 -9.64 -0.24
N ALA A 29 -9.86 -10.18 -1.16
CA ALA A 29 -10.19 -11.40 -1.88
C ALA A 29 -10.39 -12.61 -0.94
N ALA A 30 -9.54 -12.75 0.07
CA ALA A 30 -9.66 -13.83 1.05
C ALA A 30 -10.93 -13.71 1.90
N ILE A 31 -11.33 -12.50 2.29
CA ILE A 31 -12.57 -12.27 3.03
C ILE A 31 -13.79 -12.66 2.19
N VAL A 32 -13.81 -12.32 0.90
CA VAL A 32 -14.90 -12.73 -0.01
C VAL A 32 -15.01 -14.25 -0.08
N GLU A 33 -13.88 -14.95 -0.27
CA GLU A 33 -13.84 -16.42 -0.31
C GLU A 33 -14.36 -17.03 1.00
N MET A 34 -13.88 -16.56 2.15
CA MET A 34 -14.33 -17.03 3.46
C MET A 34 -15.81 -16.80 3.72
N ALA A 35 -16.40 -15.77 3.09
CA ALA A 35 -17.82 -15.45 3.17
C ALA A 35 -18.68 -16.23 2.15
N GLY A 36 -18.09 -17.13 1.36
CA GLY A 36 -18.80 -17.93 0.35
C GLY A 36 -19.06 -17.19 -0.96
N GLY A 37 -18.34 -16.11 -1.23
CA GLY A 37 -18.39 -15.40 -2.51
C GLY A 37 -17.74 -16.17 -3.65
N THR A 38 -17.97 -15.70 -4.87
CA THR A 38 -17.40 -16.31 -6.07
C THR A 38 -15.98 -15.82 -6.37
N PRO A 39 -15.16 -16.56 -7.14
CA PRO A 39 -13.85 -16.08 -7.58
C PRO A 39 -13.90 -14.73 -8.31
N SER A 40 -14.98 -14.47 -9.06
CA SER A 40 -15.19 -13.17 -9.70
C SER A 40 -15.34 -12.05 -8.67
N GLN A 41 -16.13 -12.24 -7.63
CA GLN A 41 -16.29 -11.26 -6.55
C GLN A 41 -14.98 -11.05 -5.78
N SER A 42 -14.17 -12.10 -5.59
CA SER A 42 -12.84 -11.96 -4.99
C SER A 42 -11.94 -11.06 -5.83
N ALA A 43 -12.00 -11.17 -7.16
CA ALA A 43 -11.31 -10.27 -8.07
C ALA A 43 -11.85 -8.83 -8.00
N GLU A 44 -13.18 -8.65 -7.88
CA GLU A 44 -13.79 -7.33 -7.70
C GLU A 44 -13.31 -6.65 -6.40
N ALA A 45 -13.33 -7.37 -5.27
CA ALA A 45 -12.89 -6.84 -3.98
C ALA A 45 -11.40 -6.45 -4.00
N MET A 46 -10.56 -7.28 -4.61
CA MET A 46 -9.14 -6.98 -4.80
C MET A 46 -8.94 -5.73 -5.66
N ALA A 47 -9.64 -5.62 -6.79
CA ALA A 47 -9.56 -4.47 -7.68
C ALA A 47 -10.01 -3.18 -6.99
N ILE A 48 -11.13 -3.21 -6.25
CA ILE A 48 -11.64 -2.06 -5.50
C ILE A 48 -10.62 -1.62 -4.44
N THR A 49 -10.09 -2.57 -3.67
CA THR A 49 -9.10 -2.29 -2.62
C THR A 49 -7.83 -1.67 -3.21
N LEU A 50 -7.28 -2.28 -4.27
CA LEU A 50 -6.03 -1.82 -4.87
C LEU A 50 -6.14 -0.41 -5.46
N LYS A 51 -7.26 -0.08 -6.13
CA LYS A 51 -7.49 1.27 -6.66
C LYS A 51 -7.41 2.34 -5.58
N ASN A 52 -7.93 2.07 -4.39
CA ASN A 52 -7.88 2.98 -3.24
C ASN A 52 -6.46 3.14 -2.65
N MET A 53 -5.54 2.23 -3.00
CA MET A 53 -4.17 2.20 -2.49
C MET A 53 -3.14 2.68 -3.52
N LEU A 54 -3.55 2.93 -4.77
CA LEU A 54 -2.67 3.40 -5.83
C LEU A 54 -1.98 4.73 -5.47
N GLY A 55 -0.70 4.84 -5.80
CA GLY A 55 0.11 6.03 -5.57
C GLY A 55 0.67 6.18 -4.16
N LEU A 56 0.37 5.27 -3.23
CA LEU A 56 0.94 5.32 -1.89
C LEU A 56 2.46 5.13 -1.93
N ILE A 57 3.19 6.20 -1.58
CA ILE A 57 4.65 6.21 -1.44
C ILE A 57 5.12 5.42 -0.22
N CYS A 58 6.37 4.97 -0.18
CA CYS A 58 7.01 4.42 1.02
C CYS A 58 8.04 5.41 1.53
N ASP A 59 7.80 6.04 2.69
CA ASP A 59 8.76 6.98 3.28
C ASP A 59 8.63 6.98 4.81
N PRO A 60 9.03 5.87 5.47
CA PRO A 60 8.85 5.70 6.91
C PRO A 60 9.77 6.61 7.72
N VAL A 61 9.25 7.18 8.81
CA VAL A 61 10.02 8.03 9.72
C VAL A 61 11.17 7.22 10.32
N ALA A 62 12.37 7.81 10.28
CA ALA A 62 13.61 7.17 10.74
C ALA A 62 13.90 5.81 10.06
N GLY A 63 13.32 5.52 8.89
CA GLY A 63 13.47 4.21 8.24
C GLY A 63 12.79 3.06 8.99
N LEU A 64 12.00 3.34 10.03
CA LEU A 64 11.41 2.31 10.89
C LEU A 64 10.01 1.91 10.41
N VAL A 65 9.67 0.63 10.56
CA VAL A 65 8.35 0.08 10.20
C VAL A 65 7.29 0.43 11.27
N GLU A 66 7.18 1.72 11.60
CA GLU A 66 6.30 2.22 12.66
C GLU A 66 5.39 3.33 12.13
N VAL A 67 5.97 4.45 11.71
CA VAL A 67 5.23 5.62 11.22
C VAL A 67 5.53 5.81 9.73
N PRO A 68 4.51 5.73 8.84
CA PRO A 68 3.08 5.51 9.09
C PRO A 68 2.66 4.02 9.02
N CYS A 69 3.61 3.09 8.93
CA CYS A 69 3.40 1.69 8.56
C CYS A 69 2.31 0.98 9.38
N VAL A 70 2.27 1.18 10.70
CA VAL A 70 1.25 0.57 11.58
C VAL A 70 -0.15 1.04 11.21
N LYS A 71 -0.32 2.35 10.98
CA LYS A 71 -1.62 2.96 10.66
C LYS A 71 -2.06 2.56 9.24
N ARG A 72 -1.10 2.44 8.31
CA ARG A 72 -1.38 1.94 6.96
C ARG A 72 -1.91 0.51 6.97
N ASN A 73 -1.39 -0.36 7.83
CA ASN A 73 -1.93 -1.72 7.97
C ASN A 73 -3.37 -1.70 8.51
N ALA A 74 -3.65 -0.90 9.53
CA ALA A 74 -5.00 -0.76 10.07
C ALA A 74 -5.99 -0.26 9.00
N MET A 75 -5.64 0.81 8.27
CA MET A 75 -6.47 1.36 7.21
C MET A 75 -6.61 0.41 6.02
N GLY A 76 -5.55 -0.33 5.67
CA GLY A 76 -5.58 -1.37 4.64
C GLY A 76 -6.54 -2.50 4.99
N ALA A 77 -6.53 -2.96 6.25
CA ALA A 77 -7.48 -3.95 6.73
C ALA A 77 -8.93 -3.45 6.67
N SER A 78 -9.20 -2.22 7.08
CA SER A 78 -10.53 -1.62 6.98
C SER A 78 -11.01 -1.52 5.52
N ASN A 79 -10.13 -1.08 4.61
CA ASN A 79 -10.45 -1.00 3.18
C ASN A 79 -10.75 -2.39 2.59
N ALA A 80 -10.00 -3.43 3.01
CA ALA A 80 -10.23 -4.80 2.57
C ALA A 80 -11.61 -5.33 2.98
N VAL A 81 -12.02 -5.10 4.24
CA VAL A 81 -13.35 -5.52 4.74
C VAL A 81 -14.46 -4.80 3.97
N VAL A 82 -14.34 -3.47 3.80
CA VAL A 82 -15.33 -2.66 3.09
C VAL A 82 -15.42 -3.07 1.61
N ALA A 83 -14.30 -3.35 0.95
CA ALA A 83 -14.27 -3.81 -0.44
C ALA A 83 -14.88 -5.21 -0.62
N ALA A 84 -14.64 -6.11 0.33
CA ALA A 84 -15.25 -7.44 0.32
C ALA A 84 -16.78 -7.36 0.47
N ASP A 85 -17.27 -6.53 1.39
CA ASP A 85 -18.71 -6.30 1.58
C ASP A 85 -19.36 -5.74 0.29
N MET A 86 -18.73 -4.73 -0.33
CA MET A 86 -19.18 -4.19 -1.62
C MET A 86 -19.23 -5.27 -2.72
N ALA A 87 -18.20 -6.09 -2.86
CA ALA A 87 -18.16 -7.14 -3.88
C ALA A 87 -19.22 -8.23 -3.64
N LEU A 88 -19.44 -8.62 -2.39
CA LEU A 88 -20.49 -9.58 -2.01
C LEU A 88 -21.89 -9.02 -2.27
N ALA A 89 -22.07 -7.71 -2.12
CA ALA A 89 -23.30 -7.00 -2.49
C ALA A 89 -23.49 -6.81 -4.01
N GLY A 90 -22.55 -7.29 -4.84
CA GLY A 90 -22.63 -7.22 -6.30
C GLY A 90 -22.07 -5.92 -6.90
N VAL A 91 -21.34 -5.11 -6.12
CA VAL A 91 -20.60 -3.97 -6.67
C VAL A 91 -19.42 -4.48 -7.47
N THR A 92 -19.33 -4.04 -8.73
CA THR A 92 -18.25 -4.41 -9.64
C THR A 92 -17.28 -3.26 -9.86
N SER A 93 -16.01 -3.61 -9.98
CA SER A 93 -14.97 -2.72 -10.47
C SER A 93 -15.16 -2.47 -11.96
N ARG A 94 -15.21 -1.19 -12.35
CA ARG A 94 -15.24 -0.81 -13.77
C ARG A 94 -13.94 -1.11 -14.53
N ILE A 95 -12.82 -1.22 -13.81
CA ILE A 95 -11.51 -1.56 -14.36
C ILE A 95 -11.17 -2.98 -13.88
N PRO A 96 -10.85 -3.92 -14.77
CA PRO A 96 -10.51 -5.30 -14.39
C PRO A 96 -9.35 -5.37 -13.41
N CYS A 97 -9.35 -6.38 -12.53
CA CYS A 97 -8.31 -6.55 -11.50
C CYS A 97 -6.89 -6.59 -12.08
N ASP A 98 -6.70 -7.32 -13.19
CA ASP A 98 -5.40 -7.42 -13.87
C ASP A 98 -4.88 -6.06 -14.35
N GLU A 99 -5.77 -5.20 -14.89
CA GLU A 99 -5.41 -3.84 -15.29
C GLU A 99 -5.07 -2.95 -14.10
N VAL A 100 -5.74 -3.14 -12.96
CA VAL A 100 -5.41 -2.42 -11.72
C VAL A 100 -4.03 -2.84 -11.19
N ILE A 101 -3.68 -4.13 -11.27
CA ILE A 101 -2.36 -4.65 -10.88
C ILE A 101 -1.27 -4.08 -11.80
N ASP A 102 -1.50 -4.08 -13.13
CA ASP A 102 -0.57 -3.48 -14.10
C ASP A 102 -0.43 -1.97 -13.90
N ALA A 103 -1.52 -1.26 -13.61
CA ALA A 103 -1.48 0.15 -13.25
C ALA A 103 -0.63 0.40 -12.00
N MET A 104 -0.81 -0.40 -10.94
CA MET A 104 0.02 -0.34 -9.74
C MET A 104 1.50 -0.50 -10.07
N TYR A 105 1.84 -1.49 -10.90
CA TYR A 105 3.22 -1.73 -11.33
C TYR A 105 3.81 -0.54 -12.07
N LYS A 106 3.10 -0.02 -13.08
CA LYS A 106 3.53 1.13 -13.88
C LYS A 106 3.66 2.42 -13.06
N VAL A 107 2.79 2.64 -12.07
CA VAL A 107 2.91 3.74 -11.10
C VAL A 107 4.18 3.56 -10.27
N GLY A 108 4.44 2.35 -9.77
CA GLY A 108 5.63 2.04 -8.99
C GLY A 108 6.93 2.28 -9.76
N GLN A 109 7.00 1.83 -11.01
CA GLN A 109 8.17 2.04 -11.88
C GLN A 109 8.49 3.52 -12.14
N ARG A 110 7.46 4.36 -12.19
CA ARG A 110 7.60 5.81 -12.42
C ARG A 110 7.78 6.60 -11.13
N MET A 111 7.71 5.94 -9.97
CA MET A 111 7.85 6.60 -8.68
C MET A 111 9.31 7.05 -8.47
N PRO A 112 9.55 8.35 -8.19
CA PRO A 112 10.87 8.86 -7.84
C PRO A 112 11.52 8.05 -6.69
N SER A 113 12.83 7.88 -6.73
CA SER A 113 13.58 7.16 -5.68
C SER A 113 13.37 7.77 -4.29
N ALA A 114 13.21 9.09 -4.21
CA ALA A 114 12.95 9.82 -2.96
C ALA A 114 11.64 9.40 -2.25
N PHE A 115 10.74 8.71 -2.95
CA PHE A 115 9.45 8.23 -2.44
C PHE A 115 9.39 6.70 -2.27
N ARG A 116 10.54 6.02 -2.41
CA ARG A 116 10.68 4.56 -2.35
C ARG A 116 11.64 4.13 -1.26
N GLU A 117 11.18 4.23 -0.02
CA GLU A 117 11.82 3.73 1.20
C GLU A 117 13.19 4.35 1.52
N THR A 118 13.51 5.47 0.88
CA THR A 118 14.80 6.18 1.04
C THR A 118 14.80 7.21 2.17
N ALA A 119 13.64 7.53 2.77
CA ALA A 119 13.50 8.57 3.80
C ALA A 119 13.85 10.00 3.30
N GLN A 120 13.76 10.26 1.99
CA GLN A 120 14.32 11.46 1.35
C GLN A 120 13.28 12.48 0.85
N GLY A 121 12.03 12.07 0.60
CA GLY A 121 11.08 12.95 -0.11
C GLY A 121 9.72 13.17 0.55
N GLY A 122 9.30 12.28 1.44
CA GLY A 122 7.93 12.24 1.96
C GLY A 122 7.83 12.59 3.45
N LEU A 123 7.11 11.74 4.19
CA LEU A 123 6.80 11.95 5.60
C LEU A 123 8.07 11.98 6.47
N ALA A 124 9.07 11.13 6.16
CA ALA A 124 10.32 11.06 6.90
C ALA A 124 11.15 12.33 6.75
N ALA A 125 11.04 13.00 5.60
CA ALA A 125 11.79 14.22 5.29
C ALA A 125 11.20 15.50 5.92
N THR A 126 10.05 15.41 6.60
CA THR A 126 9.45 16.56 7.30
C THR A 126 10.30 17.01 8.49
N PRO A 127 10.20 18.28 8.95
CA PRO A 127 10.98 18.78 10.09
C PRO A 127 10.84 17.89 11.34
N THR A 128 9.60 17.55 11.70
CA THR A 128 9.34 16.64 12.83
C THR A 128 9.82 15.22 12.56
N GLY A 129 9.74 14.73 11.31
CA GLY A 129 10.31 13.44 10.93
C GLY A 129 11.82 13.36 11.17
N ARG A 130 12.55 14.41 10.78
CA ARG A 130 14.00 14.54 11.02
C ARG A 130 14.35 14.69 12.49
N GLU A 131 13.56 15.43 13.27
CA GLU A 131 13.71 15.51 14.72
C GLU A 131 13.54 14.16 15.42
N LEU A 132 12.54 13.37 14.99
CA LEU A 132 12.31 12.03 15.52
C LEU A 132 13.45 11.07 15.13
N GLU A 133 13.90 11.10 13.88
CA GLU A 133 15.07 10.36 13.40
C GLU A 133 16.32 10.65 14.26
N ALA A 134 16.61 11.94 14.48
CA ALA A 134 17.73 12.36 15.32
C ALA A 134 17.63 11.86 16.76
N LYS A 135 16.42 11.91 17.36
CA LYS A 135 16.17 11.38 18.71
C LYS A 135 16.39 9.87 18.78
N VAL A 136 15.90 9.12 17.79
CA VAL A 136 16.04 7.65 17.72
C VAL A 136 17.51 7.24 17.62
N TYR A 137 18.29 7.93 16.79
CA TYR A 137 19.69 7.59 16.54
C TYR A 137 20.71 8.34 17.41
N GLY A 138 20.27 9.22 18.31
CA GLY A 138 21.15 10.01 19.17
C GLY A 138 22.01 11.04 18.42
N ILE A 139 21.53 11.53 17.28
CA ILE A 139 22.26 12.48 16.42
C ILE A 139 21.86 13.91 16.81
N SER A 140 22.83 14.84 16.88
CA SER A 140 22.52 16.26 17.01
C SER A 140 22.11 16.84 15.66
N LEU A 141 20.89 17.37 15.55
CA LEU A 141 20.50 18.17 14.39
C LEU A 141 21.31 19.47 14.38
N LYS A 142 21.97 19.76 13.25
CA LYS A 142 22.46 21.11 13.00
C LYS A 142 21.23 22.02 12.88
N LYS A 143 21.09 22.98 13.80
CA LYS A 143 20.17 24.10 13.60
C LYS A 143 20.75 24.94 12.46
N GLU A 144 20.07 24.95 11.32
CA GLU A 144 20.24 26.01 10.32
C GLU A 144 19.60 27.31 10.80
#